data_AF-A0A132P2W5-F1
#
_entry.id   AF-A0A132P2W5-F1
#
_cell.length_a   1.000
_cell.length_b   1.000
_cell.length_c   1.000
_cell.angle_alpha   90.00
_cell.angle_beta   90.00
_cell.angle_gamma   90.00
#
_symmetry.space_group_name_H-M   'P 1'
#
loop_
_entity.id
_entity.type
_entity.pdbx_description
1 polymer ?
#
loop_
_entity_poly.entity_id
_entity_poly.type
_entity_poly.pdbx_seq_one_letter_code
_entity_poly.pdbx_strand_id
1 'polypeptide(L)'
;MKNRLIVACGSGVATSQTIASKIQSMLEDDGIAFPVEAVDYKSIQNELLTAGIYVYVAQPDEEVLEQAKDLGIEVFPGIPFLTGMGVEPIYDSIKELVQ
;
A
#
# COMPACT_ATOMS: atom_id res chain seq x y z
N MET A 1 11.23 4.81 12.22
CA MET A 1 10.82 4.14 10.97
C MET A 1 9.32 4.28 10.86
N LYS A 2 8.80 4.42 9.64
CA LYS A 2 7.36 4.42 9.39
C LYS A 2 6.96 2.95 9.23
N ASN A 3 6.08 2.48 10.11
CA ASN A 3 5.88 1.05 10.35
C ASN A 3 4.49 0.59 9.88
N ARG A 4 4.01 1.10 8.74
CA ARG A 4 2.73 0.66 8.17
C ARG A 4 2.68 0.82 6.66
N LEU A 5 1.92 -0.07 6.03
CA LEU A 5 1.54 -0.04 4.62
C LEU A 5 0.11 0.47 4.53
N ILE A 6 -0.13 1.46 3.69
CA ILE A 6 -1.48 1.97 3.44
C ILE A 6 -1.94 1.64 2.03
N VAL A 7 -3.22 1.32 1.88
CA VAL A 7 -3.85 1.04 0.60
C VAL A 7 -5.00 2.02 0.37
N ALA A 8 -5.02 2.71 -0.77
CA ALA A 8 -6.09 3.66 -1.10
C ALA A 8 -6.63 3.48 -2.52
N CYS A 9 -7.95 3.65 -2.66
CA CYS A 9 -8.68 3.49 -3.92
C CYS A 9 -9.66 4.65 -4.14
N GLY A 10 -9.22 5.77 -4.70
CA GLY A 10 -10.10 6.90 -5.03
C GLY A 10 -11.09 7.24 -3.90
N SER A 11 -12.37 7.52 -4.21
CA SER A 11 -13.33 8.03 -3.23
C SER A 11 -13.91 7.02 -2.21
N GLY A 12 -13.28 5.87 -1.97
CA GLY A 12 -13.79 4.88 -1.01
C GLY A 12 -12.78 3.81 -0.60
N VAL A 13 -13.14 3.03 0.43
CA VAL A 13 -12.24 2.04 1.05
C VAL A 13 -12.57 0.57 0.74
N ALA A 14 -13.69 0.29 0.06
CA ALA A 14 -14.17 -1.09 -0.12
C ALA A 14 -13.15 -1.97 -0.87
N THR A 15 -12.68 -1.50 -2.03
CA THR A 15 -11.71 -2.23 -2.85
C THR A 15 -10.32 -2.23 -2.22
N SER A 16 -9.89 -1.13 -1.60
CA SER A 16 -8.59 -1.08 -0.92
C SER A 16 -8.55 -2.00 0.29
N GLN A 17 -9.66 -2.20 1.00
CA GLN A 17 -9.73 -3.16 2.11
C GLN A 17 -9.49 -4.60 1.64
N THR A 18 -10.01 -5.00 0.47
CA THR A 18 -9.76 -6.34 -0.07
C THR A 18 -8.28 -6.55 -0.36
N ILE A 19 -7.61 -5.56 -0.95
CA ILE A 19 -6.16 -5.63 -1.22
C ILE A 19 -5.36 -5.62 0.08
N ALA A 20 -5.71 -4.73 1.02
CA ALA A 20 -5.08 -4.62 2.33
C ALA A 20 -5.11 -5.96 3.07
N SER A 21 -6.28 -6.59 3.18
CA SER A 21 -6.43 -7.90 3.80
C SER A 21 -5.61 -8.98 3.09
N LYS A 22 -5.52 -8.94 1.76
CA LYS A 22 -4.73 -9.92 1.00
C LYS A 22 -3.23 -9.76 1.25
N ILE A 23 -2.71 -8.53 1.20
CA ILE A 23 -1.31 -8.25 1.51
C ILE A 23 -1.00 -8.65 2.96
N GLN A 24 -1.90 -8.31 3.89
CA GLN A 24 -1.76 -8.68 5.29
C GLN A 24 -1.66 -10.19 5.49
N SER A 25 -2.56 -10.97 4.88
CA SER A 25 -2.51 -12.43 4.96
C SER A 25 -1.23 -13.00 4.37
N MET A 26 -0.75 -12.47 3.24
CA MET A 26 0.51 -12.93 2.65
C MET A 26 1.70 -12.66 3.57
N LEU A 27 1.77 -11.48 4.20
CA LEU A 27 2.82 -11.13 5.16
C LEU A 27 2.75 -12.02 6.41
N GLU A 28 1.54 -12.30 6.91
CA GLU A 28 1.32 -13.20 8.04
C GLU A 28 1.74 -14.64 7.72
N ASP A 29 1.44 -15.14 6.52
CA ASP A 29 1.88 -16.47 6.04
C ASP A 29 3.41 -16.58 6.00
N ASP A 30 4.10 -15.46 5.71
CA ASP A 30 5.56 -15.33 5.74
C ASP A 30 6.14 -15.07 7.14
N GLY A 31 5.29 -14.95 8.18
CA GLY A 31 5.69 -14.67 9.56
C GLY A 31 6.12 -13.21 9.80
N ILE A 32 5.72 -12.29 8.92
CA ILE A 32 6.06 -10.87 8.99
C ILE A 32 4.91 -10.09 9.63
N ALA A 33 5.17 -9.51 10.80
CA ALA A 33 4.23 -8.66 11.50
C ALA A 33 4.38 -7.20 11.04
N PHE A 34 3.72 -6.84 9.94
CA PHE A 34 3.69 -5.46 9.42
C PHE A 34 2.24 -4.95 9.30
N PRO A 35 1.88 -3.82 9.93
CA PRO A 35 0.54 -3.23 9.83
C PRO A 35 0.17 -2.86 8.39
N VAL A 36 -0.99 -3.33 7.94
CA VAL A 36 -1.56 -2.99 6.64
C VAL A 36 -2.96 -2.41 6.84
N GLU A 37 -3.20 -1.19 6.35
CA GLU A 37 -4.44 -0.45 6.56
C GLU A 37 -5.01 0.06 5.25
N ALA A 38 -6.32 -0.06 5.05
CA ALA A 38 -7.01 0.62 3.97
C ALA A 38 -7.45 2.01 4.44
N VAL A 39 -7.11 3.04 3.66
CA VAL A 39 -7.40 4.44 3.99
C VAL A 39 -8.22 5.11 2.89
N ASP A 40 -8.96 6.16 3.26
CA ASP A 40 -9.67 7.00 2.29
C ASP A 40 -8.64 7.85 1.54
N TYR A 41 -8.77 7.92 0.22
CA TYR A 41 -7.90 8.77 -0.59
C TYR A 41 -8.00 10.25 -0.18
N LYS A 42 -9.14 10.69 0.36
CA LYS A 42 -9.30 12.07 0.88
C LYS A 42 -8.34 12.39 2.02
N SER A 43 -7.91 11.41 2.80
CA SER A 43 -6.94 11.60 3.89
C SER A 43 -5.52 11.21 3.50
N ILE A 44 -5.28 10.77 2.25
CA ILE A 44 -4.00 10.16 1.83
C ILE A 44 -2.78 10.99 2.19
N GLN A 45 -2.84 12.31 1.98
CA GLN A 45 -1.74 13.22 2.28
C GLN A 45 -1.33 13.18 3.76
N ASN A 46 -2.29 13.03 4.67
CA ASN A 46 -2.00 12.88 6.10
C ASN A 46 -1.52 11.47 6.44
N GLU A 47 -2.11 10.45 5.80
CA GLU A 47 -1.75 9.05 6.04
C GLU A 47 -0.29 8.75 5.61
N LEU A 48 0.16 9.37 4.51
CA LEU A 48 1.55 9.27 4.02
C LEU A 48 2.58 9.77 5.05
N LEU A 49 2.24 10.72 5.91
CA LEU A 49 3.16 11.23 6.94
C LEU A 49 3.61 10.12 7.91
N THR A 50 2.78 9.11 8.13
CA THR A 50 3.04 8.02 9.08
C THR A 50 3.20 6.65 8.40
N ALA A 51 2.97 6.54 7.08
CA ALA A 51 3.13 5.30 6.31
C ALA A 51 4.50 5.21 5.60
N GLY A 52 5.08 4.01 5.57
CA GLY A 52 6.34 3.72 4.88
C GLY A 52 6.14 3.22 3.45
N ILE A 53 4.98 2.61 3.19
CA ILE A 53 4.62 2.04 1.89
C ILE A 53 3.21 2.48 1.53
N TYR A 54 3.01 2.86 0.28
CA TYR A 54 1.72 3.22 -0.29
C TYR A 54 1.37 2.30 -1.47
N VAL A 55 0.19 1.68 -1.40
CA VAL A 55 -0.36 0.87 -2.51
C VAL A 55 -1.59 1.56 -3.09
N TYR A 56 -1.54 1.89 -4.38
CA TYR A 56 -2.64 2.56 -5.07
C TYR A 56 -3.46 1.59 -5.93
N VAL A 57 -4.78 1.68 -5.86
CA VAL A 57 -5.67 0.87 -6.71
C VAL A 57 -5.99 1.60 -8.01
N ALA A 58 -6.20 2.91 -7.93
CA ALA A 58 -6.36 3.81 -9.06
C ALA A 58 -5.15 4.75 -9.11
N GLN A 59 -4.79 5.22 -10.30
CA GLN A 59 -3.68 6.16 -10.48
C GLN A 59 -3.84 7.35 -9.51
N PRO A 60 -2.89 7.58 -8.59
CA PRO A 60 -2.92 8.73 -7.70
C PRO A 60 -2.58 10.01 -8.47
N ASP A 61 -2.99 11.14 -7.91
CA ASP A 61 -2.66 12.47 -8.41
C ASP A 61 -1.16 12.74 -8.27
N GLU A 62 -0.63 13.60 -9.14
CA GLU A 62 0.80 13.93 -9.17
C GLU A 62 1.31 14.48 -7.83
N GLU A 63 0.53 15.33 -7.16
CA GLU A 63 0.85 15.88 -5.83
C GLU A 63 1.05 14.78 -4.78
N VAL A 64 0.25 13.71 -4.83
CA VAL A 64 0.35 12.58 -3.89
C VAL A 64 1.63 11.78 -4.16
N LEU A 65 2.00 11.59 -5.43
CA LEU A 65 3.24 10.92 -5.82
C LEU A 65 4.47 11.74 -5.44
N GLU A 66 4.45 13.05 -5.67
CA GLU A 66 5.52 13.95 -5.26
C GLU A 66 5.69 13.93 -3.74
N GLN A 67 4.59 14.04 -2.99
CA GLN A 67 4.64 13.97 -1.53
C GLN A 67 5.17 12.62 -1.05
N ALA A 68 4.74 11.50 -1.64
CA ALA A 68 5.25 10.18 -1.30
C ALA A 68 6.77 10.09 -1.51
N LYS A 69 7.26 10.60 -2.66
CA LYS A 69 8.69 10.66 -2.97
C LYS A 69 9.47 11.53 -1.99
N ASP A 70 8.99 12.72 -1.67
CA ASP A 70 9.64 13.64 -0.72
C ASP A 70 9.71 13.05 0.69
N LEU A 71 8.70 12.27 1.06
CA LEU A 71 8.61 11.56 2.33
C LEU A 71 9.35 10.21 2.34
N GLY A 72 9.97 9.81 1.22
CA GLY A 72 10.68 8.54 1.06
C GLY A 72 9.76 7.32 1.18
N ILE A 73 8.53 7.42 0.67
CA ILE A 73 7.52 6.37 0.71
C ILE A 73 7.55 5.62 -0.61
N GLU A 74 7.67 4.30 -0.51
CA GLU A 74 7.66 3.43 -1.69
C GLU A 74 6.23 3.22 -2.18
N VAL A 75 6.02 3.34 -3.49
CA VAL A 75 4.68 3.35 -4.11
C VAL A 75 4.51 2.16 -5.04
N PHE A 76 3.47 1.35 -4.82
CA PHE A 76 3.20 0.13 -5.59
C PHE A 76 1.78 0.06 -6.15
N PRO A 77 1.57 -0.61 -7.30
CA PRO A 77 0.23 -0.84 -7.84
C PRO A 77 -0.49 -1.97 -7.08
N GLY A 78 -1.74 -1.71 -6.69
CA GLY A 78 -2.60 -2.65 -5.96
C GLY A 78 -3.45 -3.56 -6.85
N ILE A 79 -3.66 -3.21 -8.12
CA ILE A 79 -4.47 -3.99 -9.07
C ILE A 79 -4.01 -5.45 -9.22
N PRO A 80 -2.69 -5.75 -9.29
CA PRO A 80 -2.21 -7.14 -9.32
C PRO A 80 -2.75 -7.99 -8.18
N PHE A 81 -2.85 -7.45 -6.96
CA PHE A 81 -3.39 -8.18 -5.81
C PHE A 81 -4.87 -8.56 -5.99
N LEU A 82 -5.65 -7.79 -6.76
CA LEU A 82 -7.03 -8.16 -7.11
C LEU A 82 -7.09 -9.22 -8.19
N THR A 83 -6.30 -9.09 -9.25
CA THR A 83 -6.38 -9.96 -10.43
C THR A 83 -5.61 -11.26 -10.28
N GLY A 84 -4.64 -11.31 -9.35
CA GLY A 84 -3.71 -12.43 -9.17
C GLY A 84 -2.59 -12.49 -10.21
N MET A 85 -2.58 -11.61 -11.21
CA MET A 85 -1.55 -11.59 -12.26
C MET A 85 -0.44 -10.61 -11.88
N GLY A 86 0.80 -11.09 -11.82
CA GLY A 86 1.98 -10.25 -11.54
C GLY A 86 2.08 -9.79 -10.08
N VAL A 87 1.45 -10.49 -9.14
CA VAL A 87 1.51 -10.19 -7.69
C VAL A 87 2.91 -10.45 -7.12
N GLU A 88 3.50 -11.59 -7.45
CA GLU A 88 4.78 -12.07 -6.91
C GLU A 88 5.88 -10.99 -6.92
N PRO A 89 6.25 -10.36 -8.06
CA PRO A 89 7.35 -9.39 -8.07
C PRO A 89 7.08 -8.15 -7.21
N ILE A 90 5.82 -7.72 -7.10
CA ILE A 90 5.44 -6.56 -6.29
C ILE A 90 5.47 -6.94 -4.81
N TYR A 91 4.95 -8.12 -4.48
CA TYR A 91 4.94 -8.62 -3.12
C TYR A 91 6.36 -8.86 -2.60
N ASP A 92 7.25 -9.43 -3.42
CA ASP A 92 8.66 -9.61 -3.07
C ASP A 92 9.34 -8.27 -2.78
N SER A 93 9.06 -7.23 -3.58
CA SER A 93 9.57 -5.88 -3.35
C SER A 93 9.05 -5.29 -2.02
N ILE A 94 7.77 -5.49 -1.70
CA ILE A 94 7.19 -5.07 -0.41
C ILE A 94 7.86 -5.83 0.73
N LYS A 95 8.07 -7.14 0.58
CA LYS A 95 8.68 -8.02 1.58
C LYS A 95 10.11 -7.56 1.91
N GLU A 96 10.92 -7.24 0.91
CA GLU A 96 12.28 -6.72 1.09
C GLU A 96 12.32 -5.39 1.87
N LEU A 97 11.27 -4.57 1.77
CA LEU A 97 11.18 -3.29 2.47
C LEU A 97 10.72 -3.41 3.92
N VAL A 98 10.04 -4.50 4.29
CA VAL A 98 9.46 -4.71 5.63
C VAL A 98 10.23 -5.72 6.49
N GLN A 99 11.19 -6.44 5.92
CA GLN A 99 12.11 -7.36 6.62
C GLN A 99 13.28 -6.64 7.28
#